data_AF-A0A0V1CEK1-F1
#
_entry.id   AF-A0A0V1CEK1-F1
#
_cell.length_a   1.000
_cell.length_b   1.000
_cell.length_c   1.000
_cell.angle_alpha   90.00
_cell.angle_beta   90.00
_cell.angle_gamma   90.00
#
_symmetry.space_group_name_H-M   'P 1'
#
loop_
_entity.id
_entity.type
_entity.pdbx_description
1 polymer ?
#
loop_
_entity_poly.entity_id
_entity_poly.type
_entity_poly.pdbx_seq_one_letter_code
_entity_poly.pdbx_strand_id
1 'polypeptide(L)'
;LKKDTIVKNLLDVLLMEANKSEILPAKNMDDCLSSSTTDKKNGQLSPSLQVFDRVGFVNALVNECYQNQTCLPVLLLLAFRYFDVLGIPEKSTQLYFEVENAITVFLFDSTSCFLFLFWLQNMRRLNHLLSQYSGSSQFSTPAIEHLIEKYKFHRTNPQIILSHCQWQVSNIYKNLFHECIAPRICPLLVPALLEFKSDDVNKCITKRGAKNGKKFEDKHMEMLIHHLDTVHNAAMIVTFDAKAMQCLFSDIAKLILTVSFNELMFRRDLCNLRSGVRIKQNVCVLVQWFRKHQFVQIEIILQPLLQVANLLQARKTDADIQGFNEICSSLKVSQV
;
A
#
# COMPACT_ATOMS: atom_id res chain seq x y z
N LEU A 1 14.12 4.82 -34.03
CA LEU A 1 13.00 4.54 -34.96
C LEU A 1 12.86 3.05 -35.27
N LYS A 2 13.55 2.43 -36.25
CA LYS A 2 13.39 0.96 -36.52
C LYS A 2 13.81 0.04 -35.36
N LYS A 3 14.80 0.44 -34.54
CA LYS A 3 15.27 -0.34 -33.37
C LYS A 3 14.30 -0.30 -32.18
N ASP A 4 13.65 0.82 -31.94
CA ASP A 4 12.68 0.98 -30.85
C ASP A 4 11.41 0.20 -31.14
N THR A 5 10.99 0.11 -32.41
CA THR A 5 9.84 -0.71 -32.83
C THR A 5 10.07 -2.21 -32.60
N ILE A 6 11.30 -2.70 -32.81
CA ILE A 6 11.63 -4.12 -32.57
C ILE A 6 11.62 -4.43 -31.07
N VAL A 7 12.20 -3.54 -30.25
CA VAL A 7 12.21 -3.67 -28.79
C VAL A 7 10.79 -3.64 -28.24
N LYS A 8 9.96 -2.73 -28.74
CA LYS A 8 8.55 -2.61 -28.36
C LYS A 8 7.72 -3.83 -28.75
N ASN A 9 7.88 -4.36 -29.96
CA ASN A 9 7.20 -5.59 -30.39
C ASN A 9 7.62 -6.82 -29.56
N LEU A 10 8.91 -6.92 -29.21
CA LEU A 10 9.41 -8.00 -28.33
C LEU A 10 8.89 -7.85 -26.91
N LEU A 11 8.80 -6.61 -26.42
CA LEU A 11 8.27 -6.30 -25.11
C LEU A 11 6.76 -6.61 -25.05
N ASP A 12 5.98 -6.23 -26.07
CA ASP A 12 4.56 -6.59 -26.18
C ASP A 12 4.34 -8.10 -26.16
N VAL A 13 5.19 -8.89 -26.83
CA VAL A 13 5.13 -10.37 -26.79
C VAL A 13 5.45 -10.90 -25.39
N LEU A 14 6.53 -10.42 -24.77
CA LEU A 14 6.93 -10.84 -23.42
C LEU A 14 5.89 -10.43 -22.35
N LEU A 15 5.27 -9.27 -22.49
CA LEU A 15 4.20 -8.79 -21.61
C LEU A 15 2.91 -9.59 -21.81
N MET A 16 2.53 -9.90 -23.06
CA MET A 16 1.39 -10.79 -23.35
C MET A 16 1.58 -12.18 -22.75
N GLU A 17 2.79 -12.73 -22.84
CA GLU A 17 3.13 -14.02 -22.27
C GLU A 17 3.16 -14.01 -20.74
N ALA A 18 3.75 -12.97 -20.13
CA ALA A 18 3.75 -12.79 -18.68
C ALA A 18 2.32 -12.66 -18.12
N ASN A 19 1.44 -11.89 -18.77
CA ASN A 19 0.05 -11.72 -18.36
C ASN A 19 -0.77 -13.01 -18.50
N LYS A 20 -0.51 -13.83 -19.52
CA LYS A 20 -1.15 -15.16 -19.68
C LYS A 20 -0.77 -16.12 -18.54
N SER A 21 0.45 -16.01 -18.04
CA SER A 21 0.95 -16.80 -16.90
C SER A 21 0.34 -16.36 -15.56
N GLU A 22 -0.36 -15.24 -15.52
CA GLU A 22 -0.96 -14.65 -14.33
C GLU A 22 -2.38 -15.20 -14.04
N ILE A 23 -3.09 -15.66 -15.08
CA ILE A 23 -4.49 -16.12 -15.00
C ILE A 23 -4.59 -17.62 -14.60
N LEU A 24 -3.49 -18.37 -14.71
CA LEU A 24 -3.47 -19.82 -14.45
C LEU A 24 -2.40 -20.16 -13.39
N PRO A 25 -2.68 -21.10 -12.47
CA PRO A 25 -1.77 -21.46 -11.40
C PRO A 25 -0.52 -22.09 -11.98
N ALA A 26 0.56 -21.31 -12.12
CA ALA A 26 1.98 -21.67 -12.24
C ALA A 26 2.41 -22.72 -13.31
N LYS A 27 1.49 -23.49 -13.88
CA LYS A 27 1.65 -24.53 -14.92
C LYS A 27 1.88 -23.94 -16.32
N ASN A 28 1.57 -22.66 -16.53
CA ASN A 28 1.59 -22.03 -17.86
C ASN A 28 2.84 -21.21 -18.14
N MET A 29 3.83 -21.20 -17.23
CA MET A 29 5.13 -20.58 -17.47
C MET A 29 5.93 -21.30 -18.58
N ASP A 30 5.49 -22.51 -18.95
CA ASP A 30 6.03 -23.32 -20.04
C ASP A 30 5.60 -22.82 -21.43
N ASP A 31 4.41 -22.21 -21.54
CA ASP A 31 3.86 -21.76 -22.82
C ASP A 31 4.53 -20.48 -23.34
N CYS A 32 5.05 -19.64 -22.45
CA CYS A 32 5.83 -18.46 -22.81
C CYS A 32 7.20 -18.80 -23.40
N LEU A 33 7.69 -20.00 -23.14
CA LEU A 33 8.94 -20.51 -23.71
C LEU A 33 8.67 -21.42 -24.92
N SER A 34 7.48 -22.03 -25.00
CA SER A 34 7.11 -22.97 -26.07
C SER A 34 6.50 -22.29 -27.30
N SER A 35 5.85 -21.12 -27.17
CA SER A 35 5.17 -20.46 -28.30
C SER A 35 6.10 -19.92 -29.39
N SER A 36 7.42 -19.90 -29.13
CA SER A 36 8.46 -19.56 -30.11
C SER A 36 9.40 -20.72 -30.47
N THR A 37 9.10 -21.96 -30.05
CA THR A 37 10.00 -23.10 -30.29
C THR A 37 9.34 -24.19 -31.12
N THR A 38 9.64 -24.18 -32.42
CA THR A 38 9.74 -25.43 -33.17
C THR A 38 10.84 -26.29 -32.53
N ASP A 39 10.44 -27.44 -32.00
CA ASP A 39 11.24 -28.61 -31.65
C ASP A 39 12.74 -28.52 -31.97
N LYS A 40 13.59 -28.20 -30.99
CA LYS A 40 14.98 -28.68 -30.96
C LYS A 40 15.44 -28.98 -29.54
N LYS A 41 15.52 -30.28 -29.26
CA LYS A 41 16.36 -30.87 -28.20
C LYS A 41 17.81 -30.38 -28.42
N ASN A 42 18.21 -29.34 -27.71
CA ASN A 42 19.59 -28.93 -27.36
C ASN A 42 19.59 -27.42 -27.06
N GLY A 43 19.47 -27.05 -25.78
CA GLY A 43 20.06 -25.88 -25.10
C GLY A 43 20.31 -24.54 -25.85
N GLN A 44 19.61 -24.22 -26.92
CA GLN A 44 19.67 -22.91 -27.57
C GLN A 44 18.54 -22.05 -27.03
N LEU A 45 18.92 -21.12 -26.15
CA LEU A 45 18.05 -20.18 -25.46
C LEU A 45 17.39 -19.18 -26.43
N SER A 46 16.17 -18.76 -26.10
CA SER A 46 15.38 -17.79 -26.87
C SER A 46 16.14 -16.45 -27.04
N PRO A 47 16.28 -15.91 -28.28
CA PRO A 47 16.95 -14.63 -28.55
C PRO A 47 16.32 -13.40 -27.88
N SER A 48 15.10 -13.55 -27.33
CA SER A 48 14.29 -12.49 -26.75
C SER A 48 14.82 -11.94 -25.42
N LEU A 49 15.55 -12.75 -24.64
CA LEU A 49 16.08 -12.34 -23.33
C LEU A 49 17.44 -11.59 -23.43
N GLN A 50 18.06 -11.52 -24.61
CA GLN A 50 19.25 -10.70 -24.84
C GLN A 50 18.96 -9.18 -24.81
N VAL A 51 17.68 -8.78 -24.77
CA VAL A 51 17.28 -7.36 -24.80
C VAL A 51 17.61 -6.64 -23.48
N PHE A 52 17.73 -7.36 -22.36
CA PHE A 52 18.09 -6.81 -21.05
C PHE A 52 19.50 -6.19 -20.99
N ASP A 53 20.38 -6.47 -21.95
CA ASP A 53 21.74 -5.90 -22.04
C ASP A 53 21.77 -4.49 -22.67
N ARG A 54 20.62 -3.90 -23.05
CA ARG A 54 20.57 -2.60 -23.75
C ARG A 54 20.41 -1.41 -22.80
N VAL A 55 21.28 -0.42 -22.96
CA VAL A 55 21.20 0.87 -22.24
C VAL A 55 19.86 1.55 -22.50
N GLY A 56 19.15 1.94 -21.43
CA GLY A 56 17.84 2.61 -21.50
C GLY A 56 16.65 1.67 -21.63
N PHE A 57 16.86 0.36 -21.84
CA PHE A 57 15.78 -0.62 -21.91
C PHE A 57 15.01 -0.73 -20.60
N VAL A 58 15.70 -0.65 -19.45
CA VAL A 58 15.08 -0.74 -18.12
C VAL A 58 14.05 0.38 -17.89
N ASN A 59 14.37 1.62 -18.28
CA ASN A 59 13.43 2.74 -18.15
C ASN A 59 12.22 2.57 -19.07
N ALA A 60 12.42 2.09 -20.31
CA ALA A 60 11.32 1.78 -21.21
C ALA A 60 10.44 0.64 -20.68
N LEU A 61 11.06 -0.41 -20.14
CA LEU A 61 10.39 -1.54 -19.51
C LEU A 61 9.53 -1.11 -18.32
N VAL A 62 10.10 -0.32 -17.39
CA VAL A 62 9.38 0.20 -16.21
C VAL A 62 8.20 1.07 -16.63
N ASN A 63 8.39 1.93 -17.63
CA ASN A 63 7.32 2.78 -18.16
C ASN A 63 6.22 1.95 -18.85
N GLU A 64 6.56 1.02 -19.72
CA GLU A 64 5.57 0.17 -20.40
C GLU A 64 4.84 -0.75 -19.41
N CYS A 65 5.53 -1.28 -18.41
CA CYS A 65 4.91 -2.07 -17.35
C CYS A 65 3.87 -1.25 -16.57
N TYR A 66 4.15 0.01 -16.29
CA TYR A 66 3.18 0.89 -15.65
C TYR A 66 2.00 1.23 -16.57
N GLN A 67 2.25 1.59 -17.83
CA GLN A 67 1.20 1.96 -18.80
C GLN A 67 0.24 0.81 -19.08
N ASN A 68 0.78 -0.39 -19.23
CA ASN A 68 0.00 -1.59 -19.53
C ASN A 68 -0.49 -2.31 -18.27
N GLN A 69 -0.14 -1.81 -17.06
CA GLN A 69 -0.44 -2.43 -15.77
C GLN A 69 0.00 -3.90 -15.69
N THR A 70 1.17 -4.22 -16.23
CA THR A 70 1.67 -5.58 -16.40
C THR A 70 2.75 -5.96 -15.40
N CYS A 71 3.00 -7.27 -15.30
CA CYS A 71 3.89 -7.84 -14.29
C CYS A 71 5.39 -7.74 -14.60
N LEU A 72 6.03 -6.68 -14.09
CA LEU A 72 7.49 -6.59 -14.00
C LEU A 72 8.15 -7.77 -13.24
N PRO A 73 7.58 -8.29 -12.13
CA PRO A 73 8.25 -9.30 -11.30
C PRO A 73 8.53 -10.63 -12.01
N VAL A 74 7.62 -11.08 -12.87
CA VAL A 74 7.79 -12.34 -13.63
C VAL A 74 8.90 -12.19 -14.66
N LEU A 75 8.95 -11.04 -15.34
CA LEU A 75 10.01 -10.75 -16.32
C LEU A 75 11.39 -10.71 -15.67
N LEU A 76 11.51 -10.08 -14.49
CA LEU A 76 12.78 -10.05 -13.75
C LEU A 76 13.19 -11.44 -13.28
N LEU A 77 12.25 -12.26 -12.80
CA LEU A 77 12.55 -13.63 -12.42
C LEU A 77 13.10 -14.43 -13.61
N LEU A 78 12.46 -14.35 -14.77
CA LEU A 78 12.93 -15.02 -15.99
C LEU A 78 14.32 -14.49 -16.43
N ALA A 79 14.55 -13.19 -16.34
CA ALA A 79 15.84 -12.57 -16.66
C ALA A 79 16.95 -13.05 -15.70
N PHE A 80 16.69 -13.09 -14.39
CA PHE A 80 17.66 -13.57 -13.41
C PHE A 80 18.01 -15.04 -13.64
N ARG A 81 17.03 -15.86 -13.99
CA ARG A 81 17.27 -17.26 -14.35
C ARG A 81 18.07 -17.42 -15.62
N TYR A 82 17.81 -16.58 -16.63
CA TYR A 82 18.60 -16.57 -17.85
C TYR A 82 20.08 -16.29 -17.56
N PHE A 83 20.38 -15.29 -16.73
CA PHE A 83 21.76 -14.99 -16.32
C PHE A 83 22.38 -16.07 -15.42
N ASP A 84 21.58 -16.71 -14.58
CA ASP A 84 22.03 -17.85 -13.74
C ASP A 84 22.46 -19.05 -14.60
N VAL A 85 21.69 -19.38 -15.65
CA VAL A 85 22.01 -20.45 -16.61
C VAL A 85 23.25 -20.11 -17.45
N LEU A 86 23.40 -18.84 -17.85
CA LEU A 86 24.61 -18.37 -18.55
C LEU A 86 25.84 -18.31 -17.64
N GLY A 87 25.68 -18.41 -16.33
CA GLY A 87 26.76 -18.31 -15.36
C GLY A 87 27.33 -16.91 -15.18
N ILE A 88 26.51 -15.86 -15.37
CA ILE A 88 26.89 -14.45 -15.17
C ILE A 88 25.95 -13.82 -14.12
N PRO A 89 26.05 -14.23 -12.85
CA PRO A 89 25.13 -13.78 -11.79
C PRO A 89 25.23 -12.27 -11.50
N GLU A 90 26.35 -11.63 -11.82
CA GLU A 90 26.56 -10.19 -11.61
C GLU A 90 25.56 -9.33 -12.41
N LYS A 91 25.16 -9.80 -13.60
CA LYS A 91 24.17 -9.12 -14.44
C LYS A 91 22.78 -9.10 -13.83
N SER A 92 22.39 -10.14 -13.08
CA SER A 92 21.11 -10.15 -12.34
C SER A 92 21.08 -9.04 -11.30
N THR A 93 22.17 -8.88 -10.55
CA THR A 93 22.32 -7.84 -9.54
C THR A 93 22.33 -6.45 -10.18
N GLN A 94 23.07 -6.27 -11.28
CA GLN A 94 23.07 -5.00 -12.01
C GLN A 94 21.68 -4.63 -12.53
N LEU A 95 20.99 -5.57 -13.20
CA LEU A 95 19.65 -5.36 -13.72
C LEU A 95 18.67 -4.98 -12.61
N TYR A 96 18.76 -5.65 -11.46
CA TYR A 96 17.94 -5.32 -10.31
C TYR A 96 18.16 -3.88 -9.83
N PHE A 97 19.42 -3.45 -9.67
CA PHE A 97 19.74 -2.08 -9.24
C PHE A 97 19.31 -1.02 -10.27
N GLU A 98 19.42 -1.30 -11.57
CA GLU A 98 18.91 -0.41 -12.60
C GLU A 98 17.38 -0.26 -12.51
N VAL A 99 16.66 -1.34 -12.25
CA VAL A 99 15.20 -1.31 -12.04
C VAL A 99 14.85 -0.58 -10.76
N GLU A 100 15.56 -0.85 -9.66
CA GLU A 100 15.36 -0.16 -8.38
C GLU A 100 15.51 1.35 -8.54
N ASN A 101 16.56 1.79 -9.22
CA ASN A 101 16.80 3.20 -9.53
C ASN A 101 15.71 3.78 -10.43
N ALA A 102 15.31 3.07 -11.49
CA ALA A 102 14.25 3.51 -12.39
C ALA A 102 12.92 3.72 -11.67
N ILE A 103 12.52 2.79 -10.80
CA ILE A 103 11.30 2.91 -9.97
C ILE A 103 11.45 4.08 -8.99
N THR A 104 12.61 4.24 -8.35
CA THR A 104 12.85 5.34 -7.41
C THR A 104 12.74 6.71 -8.09
N VAL A 105 13.33 6.86 -9.28
CA VAL A 105 13.20 8.07 -10.10
C VAL A 105 11.77 8.28 -10.57
N PHE A 106 11.05 7.22 -10.92
CA PHE A 106 9.66 7.31 -11.36
C PHE A 106 8.70 7.74 -10.23
N LEU A 107 9.04 7.37 -8.99
CA LEU A 107 8.30 7.78 -7.79
C LEU A 107 8.74 9.15 -7.25
N PHE A 108 9.88 9.68 -7.70
CA PHE A 108 10.40 10.98 -7.28
C PHE A 108 9.39 12.08 -7.59
N ASP A 109 9.09 12.93 -6.60
CA ASP A 109 8.08 14.00 -6.63
C ASP A 109 6.64 13.58 -7.00
N SER A 110 6.35 12.28 -7.05
CA SER A 110 5.02 11.79 -7.37
C SER A 110 4.09 11.92 -6.15
N THR A 111 2.82 12.27 -6.38
CA THR A 111 1.78 12.35 -5.33
C THR A 111 0.62 11.37 -5.60
N SER A 112 0.76 10.51 -6.61
CA SER A 112 -0.28 9.55 -6.99
C SER A 112 -0.25 8.33 -6.07
N CYS A 113 -1.28 8.17 -5.25
CA CYS A 113 -1.39 7.03 -4.35
C CYS A 113 -1.44 5.71 -5.12
N PHE A 114 -2.15 5.69 -6.26
CA PHE A 114 -2.21 4.54 -7.15
C PHE A 114 -0.81 4.12 -7.63
N LEU A 115 0.03 5.09 -8.00
CA LEU A 115 1.37 4.81 -8.50
C LEU A 115 2.27 4.15 -7.44
N PHE A 116 2.25 4.68 -6.21
CA PHE A 116 2.98 4.07 -5.09
C PHE A 116 2.46 2.67 -4.78
N LEU A 117 1.15 2.48 -4.73
CA LEU A 117 0.54 1.17 -4.47
C LEU A 117 0.91 0.16 -5.57
N PHE A 118 0.89 0.58 -6.84
CA PHE A 118 1.27 -0.25 -7.98
C PHE A 118 2.71 -0.77 -7.85
N TRP A 119 3.68 0.13 -7.64
CA TRP A 119 5.07 -0.27 -7.50
C TRP A 119 5.33 -1.05 -6.21
N LEU A 120 4.65 -0.70 -5.11
CA LEU A 120 4.71 -1.47 -3.87
C LEU A 120 4.27 -2.92 -4.08
N GLN A 121 3.14 -3.14 -4.76
CA GLN A 121 2.64 -4.49 -5.02
C GLN A 121 3.57 -5.29 -5.93
N ASN A 122 4.10 -4.66 -6.99
CA ASN A 122 5.08 -5.29 -7.86
C ASN A 122 6.35 -5.69 -7.09
N MET A 123 6.90 -4.80 -6.26
CA MET A 123 8.10 -5.11 -5.47
C MET A 123 7.84 -6.16 -4.38
N ARG A 124 6.66 -6.13 -3.72
CA ARG A 124 6.24 -7.20 -2.80
C ARG A 124 6.17 -8.55 -3.50
N ARG A 125 5.58 -8.57 -4.71
CA ARG A 125 5.47 -9.79 -5.52
C ARG A 125 6.84 -10.30 -5.95
N LEU A 126 7.75 -9.42 -6.36
CA LEU A 126 9.14 -9.79 -6.67
C LEU A 126 9.83 -10.40 -5.45
N ASN A 127 9.72 -9.77 -4.28
CA ASN A 127 10.28 -10.30 -3.03
C ASN A 127 9.76 -11.71 -2.71
N HIS A 128 8.45 -11.93 -2.89
CA HIS A 128 7.86 -13.26 -2.70
C HIS A 128 8.38 -14.29 -3.70
N LEU A 129 8.47 -13.94 -4.99
CA LEU A 129 9.00 -14.84 -6.03
C LEU A 129 10.48 -15.18 -5.76
N LEU A 130 11.31 -14.18 -5.45
CA LEU A 130 12.72 -14.39 -5.11
C LEU A 130 12.87 -15.28 -3.86
N SER A 131 12.03 -15.07 -2.85
CA SER A 131 12.04 -15.89 -1.63
C SER A 131 11.63 -17.33 -1.95
N GLN A 132 10.61 -17.53 -2.78
CA GLN A 132 10.12 -18.83 -3.18
C GLN A 132 11.15 -19.64 -4.00
N TYR A 133 11.85 -18.99 -4.94
CA TYR A 133 12.85 -19.66 -5.80
C TYR A 133 14.28 -19.62 -5.23
N SER A 134 14.47 -19.06 -4.03
CA SER A 134 15.75 -19.09 -3.30
C SER A 134 16.17 -20.49 -2.82
N GLY A 135 15.26 -21.47 -2.87
CA GLY A 135 15.52 -22.85 -2.45
C GLY A 135 15.25 -23.14 -0.96
N SER A 136 14.61 -22.22 -0.24
CA SER A 136 14.15 -22.46 1.13
C SER A 136 12.88 -23.33 1.14
N SER A 137 12.88 -24.40 1.96
CA SER A 137 11.76 -25.35 2.07
C SER A 137 10.49 -24.78 2.69
N GLN A 138 10.54 -23.55 3.21
CA GLN A 138 9.43 -22.89 3.91
C GLN A 138 8.28 -22.47 2.96
N PHE A 139 8.53 -22.40 1.66
CA PHE A 139 7.55 -21.98 0.65
C PHE A 139 7.10 -23.13 -0.28
N SER A 140 7.57 -24.35 -0.03
CA SER A 140 7.22 -25.53 -0.82
C SER A 140 5.83 -26.02 -0.47
N THR A 141 4.96 -26.07 -1.48
CA THR A 141 3.70 -26.82 -1.42
C THR A 141 3.74 -27.90 -2.52
N PRO A 142 3.08 -29.06 -2.35
CA PRO A 142 3.16 -30.16 -3.31
C PRO A 142 2.77 -29.77 -4.75
N ALA A 143 1.92 -28.75 -4.90
CA ALA A 143 1.48 -28.24 -6.19
C ALA A 143 2.55 -27.40 -6.94
N ILE A 144 3.52 -26.83 -6.23
CA ILE A 144 4.49 -25.88 -6.77
C ILE A 144 5.94 -26.40 -6.68
N GLU A 145 6.18 -27.53 -6.01
CA GLU A 145 7.51 -28.16 -5.87
C GLU A 145 8.21 -28.38 -7.21
N HIS A 146 7.53 -28.95 -8.20
CA HIS A 146 8.10 -29.15 -9.55
C HIS A 146 8.54 -27.84 -10.22
N LEU A 147 7.84 -26.73 -9.93
CA LEU A 147 8.21 -25.41 -10.46
C LEU A 147 9.33 -24.79 -9.64
N ILE A 148 9.36 -24.99 -8.32
CA ILE A 148 10.48 -24.54 -7.49
C ILE A 148 11.77 -25.21 -7.96
N GLU A 149 11.76 -26.53 -8.17
CA GLU A 149 12.92 -27.25 -8.71
C GLU A 149 13.31 -26.74 -10.10
N LYS A 150 12.32 -26.57 -10.98
CA LYS A 150 12.55 -26.07 -12.34
C LYS A 150 13.09 -24.66 -12.33
N TYR A 151 12.66 -23.77 -11.41
CA TYR A 151 12.96 -22.33 -11.35
C TYR A 151 13.98 -21.89 -10.30
N LYS A 152 14.58 -22.85 -9.58
CA LYS A 152 15.61 -22.61 -8.57
C LYS A 152 16.84 -21.92 -9.17
N PHE A 153 17.40 -20.98 -8.42
CA PHE A 153 18.73 -20.43 -8.69
C PHE A 153 19.80 -21.44 -8.27
N HIS A 154 20.74 -21.73 -9.17
CA HIS A 154 21.79 -22.72 -8.96
C HIS A 154 23.14 -22.09 -8.61
N ARG A 155 23.45 -20.93 -9.21
CA ARG A 155 24.77 -20.27 -9.07
C ARG A 155 24.66 -18.90 -8.40
N THR A 156 23.54 -18.22 -8.58
CA THR A 156 23.28 -16.90 -8.02
C THR A 156 22.86 -17.03 -6.56
N ASN A 157 23.54 -16.34 -5.65
CA ASN A 157 23.04 -16.16 -4.29
C ASN A 157 22.05 -14.98 -4.26
N PRO A 158 20.72 -15.21 -4.15
CA PRO A 158 19.73 -14.15 -4.27
C PRO A 158 19.68 -13.24 -3.03
N GLN A 159 20.46 -13.49 -1.98
CA GLN A 159 20.36 -12.76 -0.71
C GLN A 159 20.60 -11.25 -0.83
N ILE A 160 21.52 -10.82 -1.71
CA ILE A 160 21.77 -9.38 -1.95
C ILE A 160 20.55 -8.74 -2.60
N ILE A 161 20.01 -9.37 -3.65
CA ILE A 161 18.83 -8.87 -4.36
C ILE A 161 17.61 -8.87 -3.41
N LEU A 162 17.46 -9.91 -2.58
CA LEU A 162 16.39 -10.01 -1.59
C LEU A 162 16.46 -8.90 -0.52
N SER A 163 17.63 -8.64 0.05
CA SER A 163 17.78 -7.61 1.09
C SER A 163 17.47 -6.22 0.54
N HIS A 164 17.95 -5.91 -0.66
CA HIS A 164 17.61 -4.65 -1.34
C HIS A 164 16.14 -4.59 -1.72
N CYS A 165 15.52 -5.68 -2.16
CA CYS A 165 14.09 -5.73 -2.46
C CYS A 165 13.22 -5.48 -1.22
N GLN A 166 13.60 -6.04 -0.07
CA GLN A 166 12.90 -5.78 1.20
C GLN A 166 13.06 -4.33 1.65
N TRP A 167 14.25 -3.77 1.48
CA TRP A 167 14.50 -2.36 1.75
C TRP A 167 13.64 -1.47 0.84
N GLN A 168 13.61 -1.74 -0.47
CA GLN A 168 12.84 -0.98 -1.44
C GLN A 168 11.34 -1.05 -1.16
N VAL A 169 10.79 -2.23 -0.84
CA VAL A 169 9.39 -2.38 -0.40
C VAL A 169 9.10 -1.49 0.80
N SER A 170 9.98 -1.49 1.80
CA SER A 170 9.83 -0.67 3.00
C SER A 170 9.94 0.82 2.68
N ASN A 171 10.83 1.21 1.78
CA ASN A 171 11.04 2.58 1.34
C ASN A 171 9.82 3.14 0.59
N ILE A 172 9.30 2.38 -0.38
CA ILE A 172 8.08 2.74 -1.12
C ILE A 172 6.89 2.87 -0.16
N TYR A 173 6.73 1.96 0.81
CA TYR A 173 5.66 2.04 1.80
C TYR A 173 5.76 3.28 2.68
N LYS A 174 6.95 3.63 3.17
CA LYS A 174 7.16 4.87 3.95
C LYS A 174 6.84 6.10 3.12
N ASN A 175 7.31 6.16 1.88
CA ASN A 175 7.07 7.28 0.99
C ASN A 175 5.59 7.40 0.58
N LEU A 176 4.87 6.29 0.43
CA LEU A 176 3.41 6.30 0.25
C LEU A 176 2.72 7.05 1.40
N PHE A 177 3.11 6.79 2.65
CA PHE A 177 2.56 7.50 3.79
C PHE A 177 2.94 8.97 3.82
N HIS A 178 4.22 9.27 3.57
CA HIS A 178 4.77 10.62 3.65
C HIS A 178 4.26 11.55 2.52
N GLU A 179 4.23 11.06 1.28
CA GLU A 179 3.93 11.88 0.09
C GLU A 179 2.43 11.87 -0.28
N CYS A 180 1.70 10.79 -0.01
CA CYS A 180 0.32 10.63 -0.51
C CYS A 180 -0.74 10.65 0.58
N ILE A 181 -0.53 9.92 1.69
CA ILE A 181 -1.58 9.69 2.69
C ILE A 181 -1.60 10.82 3.71
N ALA A 182 -0.48 11.07 4.40
CA ALA A 182 -0.43 12.06 5.48
C ALA A 182 -0.76 13.49 5.01
N PRO A 183 -0.26 14.00 3.86
CA PRO A 183 -0.58 15.36 3.41
C PRO A 183 -2.06 15.57 3.08
N ARG A 184 -2.81 14.51 2.76
CA ARG A 184 -4.25 14.57 2.45
C ARG A 184 -5.12 14.37 3.68
N ILE A 185 -4.72 13.46 4.57
CA ILE A 185 -5.50 13.08 5.74
C ILE A 185 -5.26 14.05 6.91
N CYS A 186 -3.99 14.32 7.26
CA CYS A 186 -3.64 15.08 8.46
C CYS A 186 -4.28 16.47 8.55
N PRO A 187 -4.33 17.29 7.48
CA PRO A 187 -4.97 18.61 7.53
C PRO A 187 -6.48 18.55 7.81
N LEU A 188 -7.13 17.41 7.52
CA LEU A 188 -8.56 17.22 7.76
C LEU A 188 -8.86 16.73 9.19
N LEU A 189 -7.88 16.18 9.91
CA LEU A 189 -8.14 15.52 11.20
C LEU A 189 -8.66 16.48 12.26
N VAL A 190 -8.05 17.64 12.41
CA VAL A 190 -8.53 18.68 13.33
C VAL A 190 -9.95 19.14 12.96
N PRO A 191 -10.21 19.66 11.74
CA PRO A 191 -11.54 20.18 11.39
C PRO A 191 -12.63 19.11 11.21
N ALA A 192 -12.28 17.85 10.94
CA ALA A 192 -13.24 16.75 10.78
C ALA A 192 -13.49 15.98 12.08
N LEU A 193 -12.46 15.70 12.88
CA LEU A 193 -12.58 14.83 14.06
C LEU A 193 -12.67 15.62 15.37
N LEU A 194 -12.01 16.77 15.49
CA LEU A 194 -11.78 17.42 16.79
C LEU A 194 -12.53 18.75 16.98
N GLU A 195 -12.56 19.60 15.95
CA GLU A 195 -13.11 20.94 16.08
C GLU A 195 -14.64 20.97 16.01
N PHE A 196 -15.19 21.86 16.83
CA PHE A 196 -16.59 22.24 16.81
C PHE A 196 -16.71 23.65 16.22
N LYS A 197 -17.21 23.80 14.99
CA LYS A 197 -17.61 25.12 14.49
C LYS A 197 -18.89 25.54 15.20
N SER A 198 -18.79 26.56 16.04
CA SER A 198 -19.84 27.10 16.89
C SER A 198 -20.89 27.96 16.17
N ASP A 199 -20.83 28.05 14.83
CA ASP A 199 -21.61 29.04 14.07
C ASP A 199 -23.14 28.86 14.14
N ASP A 200 -23.63 27.71 14.60
CA ASP A 200 -25.07 27.39 14.54
C ASP A 200 -25.87 27.72 15.80
N VAL A 201 -25.24 28.01 16.94
CA VAL A 201 -26.01 28.35 18.16
C VAL A 201 -26.45 29.82 18.17
N ASN A 202 -25.65 30.73 17.59
CA ASN A 202 -25.98 32.16 17.55
C ASN A 202 -26.83 32.58 16.34
N LYS A 203 -26.96 31.73 15.31
CA LYS A 203 -27.85 31.98 14.16
C LYS A 203 -29.28 31.47 14.36
N CYS A 204 -29.50 30.49 15.24
CA CYS A 204 -30.85 29.99 15.53
C CYS A 204 -31.75 30.97 16.31
N ILE A 205 -31.17 32.01 16.92
CA ILE A 205 -31.95 33.00 17.70
C ILE A 205 -32.42 34.19 16.83
N THR A 206 -31.86 34.40 15.63
CA THR A 206 -32.12 35.65 14.88
C THR A 206 -32.98 35.56 13.64
N LYS A 207 -33.40 34.39 13.12
CA LYS A 207 -34.30 34.37 11.94
C LYS A 207 -35.37 33.27 11.99
N ARG A 208 -36.53 33.62 12.56
CA ARG A 208 -37.81 33.03 12.15
C ARG A 208 -38.03 33.34 10.67
N GLY A 209 -37.98 32.31 9.82
CA GLY A 209 -38.45 32.39 8.44
C GLY A 209 -37.36 32.24 7.38
N ALA A 210 -36.96 31.01 7.09
CA ALA A 210 -36.56 30.58 5.74
C ALA A 210 -36.56 29.05 5.69
N LYS A 211 -37.52 28.48 4.95
CA LYS A 211 -37.49 27.10 4.50
C LYS A 211 -36.30 26.96 3.54
N ASN A 212 -35.30 26.19 3.95
CA ASN A 212 -34.45 25.30 3.14
C ASN A 212 -33.34 24.77 4.06
N GLY A 213 -33.65 23.70 4.81
CA GLY A 213 -32.68 22.95 5.59
C GLY A 213 -31.71 22.22 4.68
N LYS A 214 -30.74 22.93 4.11
CA LYS A 214 -29.50 22.31 3.65
C LYS A 214 -28.72 22.01 4.92
N LYS A 215 -28.79 20.76 5.38
CA LYS A 215 -27.80 20.20 6.29
C LYS A 215 -26.43 20.50 5.68
N PHE A 216 -25.70 21.45 6.25
CA PHE A 216 -24.26 21.51 6.09
C PHE A 216 -23.71 20.33 6.90
N GLU A 217 -23.90 19.11 6.40
CA GLU A 217 -23.20 17.94 6.91
C GLU A 217 -21.68 18.21 6.84
N ASP A 218 -20.95 17.70 7.83
CA ASP A 218 -19.54 17.98 8.13
C ASP A 218 -18.65 17.72 6.90
N LYS A 219 -18.50 18.70 6.00
CA LYS A 219 -17.77 18.58 4.72
C LYS A 219 -16.36 18.01 4.88
N HIS A 220 -15.67 18.33 5.99
CA HIS A 220 -14.33 17.80 6.24
C HIS A 220 -14.34 16.30 6.55
N MET A 221 -15.38 15.81 7.25
CA MET A 221 -15.54 14.38 7.52
C MET A 221 -15.86 13.60 6.24
N GLU A 222 -16.72 14.17 5.38
CA GLU A 222 -16.99 13.61 4.05
C GLU A 222 -15.72 13.57 3.19
N MET A 223 -14.91 14.64 3.21
CA MET A 223 -13.62 14.68 2.50
C MET A 223 -12.62 13.65 3.05
N LEU A 224 -12.57 13.47 4.37
CA LEU A 224 -11.71 12.47 5.01
C LEU A 224 -12.11 11.06 4.55
N ILE A 225 -13.41 10.74 4.62
CA ILE A 225 -13.95 9.47 4.14
C ILE A 225 -13.67 9.27 2.66
N HIS A 226 -13.88 10.30 1.83
CA HIS A 226 -13.60 10.24 0.40
C HIS A 226 -12.11 9.96 0.11
N HIS A 227 -11.18 10.52 0.88
CA HIS A 227 -9.75 10.18 0.74
C HIS A 227 -9.46 8.74 1.15
N LEU A 228 -10.10 8.22 2.20
CA LEU A 228 -9.99 6.80 2.57
C LEU A 228 -10.54 5.88 1.48
N ASP A 229 -11.70 6.22 0.89
CA ASP A 229 -12.29 5.51 -0.24
C ASP A 229 -11.36 5.54 -1.46
N THR A 230 -10.71 6.69 -1.73
CA THR A 230 -9.76 6.84 -2.84
C THR A 230 -8.57 5.87 -2.68
N VAL A 231 -7.99 5.80 -1.48
CA VAL A 231 -6.87 4.89 -1.18
C VAL A 231 -7.34 3.43 -1.26
N HIS A 232 -8.52 3.12 -0.70
CA HIS A 232 -9.11 1.78 -0.74
C HIS A 232 -9.32 1.30 -2.17
N ASN A 233 -9.95 2.12 -3.00
CA ASN A 233 -10.25 1.79 -4.39
C ASN A 233 -8.96 1.63 -5.21
N ALA A 234 -7.96 2.49 -4.99
CA ALA A 234 -6.66 2.33 -5.65
C ALA A 234 -5.98 0.99 -5.25
N ALA A 235 -6.00 0.63 -3.96
CA ALA A 235 -5.42 -0.63 -3.49
C ALA A 235 -6.19 -1.86 -4.04
N MET A 236 -7.50 -1.75 -4.21
CA MET A 236 -8.32 -2.78 -4.86
C MET A 236 -7.97 -2.96 -6.34
N ILE A 237 -7.80 -1.87 -7.09
CA ILE A 237 -7.41 -1.92 -8.52
C ILE A 237 -6.04 -2.59 -8.68
N VAL A 238 -5.10 -2.30 -7.76
CA VAL A 238 -3.76 -2.90 -7.76
C VAL A 238 -3.77 -4.35 -7.22
N THR A 239 -4.92 -4.88 -6.81
CA THR A 239 -5.10 -6.27 -6.32
C THR A 239 -4.32 -6.60 -5.05
N PHE A 240 -4.35 -5.70 -4.06
CA PHE A 240 -3.80 -6.01 -2.73
C PHE A 240 -4.51 -7.21 -2.09
N ASP A 241 -3.73 -8.09 -1.47
CA ASP A 241 -4.27 -9.20 -0.68
C ASP A 241 -4.90 -8.69 0.61
N ALA A 242 -5.88 -9.43 1.16
CA ALA A 242 -6.64 -9.02 2.34
C ALA A 242 -5.74 -8.67 3.54
N LYS A 243 -4.63 -9.40 3.73
CA LYS A 243 -3.67 -9.13 4.81
C LYS A 243 -2.96 -7.79 4.62
N ALA A 244 -2.50 -7.47 3.41
CA ALA A 244 -1.87 -6.19 3.16
C ALA A 244 -2.85 -5.02 3.23
N MET A 245 -4.08 -5.22 2.75
CA MET A 245 -5.14 -4.23 2.90
C MET A 245 -5.38 -3.93 4.38
N GLN A 246 -5.47 -4.97 5.21
CA GLN A 246 -5.62 -4.83 6.67
C GLN A 246 -4.44 -4.07 7.29
N CYS A 247 -3.20 -4.40 6.94
CA CYS A 247 -2.02 -3.69 7.44
C CYS A 247 -2.03 -2.19 7.06
N LEU A 248 -2.32 -1.87 5.79
CA LEU A 248 -2.38 -0.50 5.29
C LEU A 248 -3.39 0.33 6.07
N PHE A 249 -4.62 -0.17 6.23
CA PHE A 249 -5.68 0.56 6.91
C PHE A 249 -5.52 0.59 8.44
N SER A 250 -4.88 -0.42 9.04
CA SER A 250 -4.46 -0.35 10.44
C SER A 250 -3.42 0.76 10.66
N ASP A 251 -2.46 0.94 9.75
CA ASP A 251 -1.46 2.01 9.87
C ASP A 251 -2.06 3.39 9.59
N ILE A 252 -3.02 3.51 8.67
CA ILE A 252 -3.82 4.74 8.49
C ILE A 252 -4.59 5.07 9.78
N ALA A 253 -5.23 4.09 10.41
CA ALA A 253 -5.93 4.30 11.67
C ALA A 253 -4.99 4.75 12.80
N LYS A 254 -3.77 4.18 12.88
CA LYS A 254 -2.73 4.63 13.82
C LYS A 254 -2.24 6.05 13.53
N LEU A 255 -2.11 6.44 12.26
CA LEU A 255 -1.79 7.81 11.87
C LEU A 255 -2.89 8.78 12.35
N ILE A 256 -4.15 8.46 12.06
CA ILE A 256 -5.31 9.24 12.52
C ILE A 256 -5.30 9.39 14.04
N LEU A 257 -5.17 8.27 14.76
CA LEU A 257 -5.04 8.26 16.21
C LEU A 257 -3.93 9.20 16.68
N THR A 258 -2.70 8.99 16.18
CA THR A 258 -1.51 9.69 16.68
C THR A 258 -1.63 11.19 16.50
N VAL A 259 -2.04 11.63 15.30
CA VAL A 259 -2.15 13.06 15.00
C VAL A 259 -3.31 13.68 15.79
N SER A 260 -4.50 13.07 15.78
CA SER A 260 -5.65 13.60 16.52
C SER A 260 -5.41 13.63 18.03
N PHE A 261 -4.75 12.61 18.58
CA PHE A 261 -4.46 12.53 20.00
C PHE A 261 -3.43 13.58 20.41
N ASN A 262 -2.38 13.79 19.61
CA ASN A 262 -1.40 14.84 19.87
C ASN A 262 -2.05 16.23 19.88
N GLU A 263 -2.92 16.52 18.92
CA GLU A 263 -3.66 17.79 18.88
C GLU A 263 -4.51 18.00 20.14
N LEU A 264 -5.20 16.97 20.64
CA LEU A 264 -5.93 17.04 21.91
C LEU A 264 -5.02 17.32 23.11
N MET A 265 -3.82 16.73 23.15
CA MET A 265 -2.86 16.93 24.24
C MET A 265 -2.26 18.34 24.25
N PHE A 266 -2.07 18.97 23.09
CA PHE A 266 -1.46 20.30 22.99
C PHE A 266 -2.47 21.46 22.99
N ARG A 267 -3.74 21.22 22.64
CA ARG A 267 -4.75 22.26 22.47
C ARG A 267 -5.84 22.23 23.54
N ARG A 268 -5.71 23.12 24.52
CA ARG A 268 -6.69 23.28 25.61
C ARG A 268 -8.11 23.60 25.12
N ASP A 269 -8.25 24.32 24.01
CA ASP A 269 -9.55 24.71 23.46
C ASP A 269 -10.39 23.49 23.01
N LEU A 270 -9.74 22.38 22.65
CA LEU A 270 -10.41 21.14 22.26
C LEU A 270 -10.86 20.30 23.45
N CYS A 271 -10.33 20.55 24.66
CA CYS A 271 -10.59 19.76 25.86
C CYS A 271 -11.80 20.28 26.66
N ASN A 272 -12.99 20.22 26.06
CA ASN A 272 -14.24 20.63 26.70
C ASN A 272 -15.37 19.62 26.47
N LEU A 273 -16.45 19.73 27.27
CA LEU A 273 -17.59 18.82 27.22
C LEU A 273 -18.22 18.71 25.83
N ARG A 274 -18.38 19.84 25.12
CA ARG A 274 -19.02 19.86 23.79
C ARG A 274 -18.14 19.17 22.75
N SER A 275 -16.84 19.44 22.77
CA SER A 275 -15.86 18.75 21.93
C SER A 275 -15.86 17.24 22.21
N GLY A 276 -15.96 16.82 23.47
CA GLY A 276 -16.08 15.40 23.85
C GLY A 276 -17.26 14.70 23.15
N VAL A 277 -18.45 15.30 23.12
CA VAL A 277 -19.61 14.73 22.43
C VAL A 277 -19.36 14.57 20.92
N ARG A 278 -18.75 15.58 20.28
CA ARG A 278 -18.50 15.59 18.83
C ARG A 278 -17.39 14.63 18.43
N ILE A 279 -16.27 14.61 19.16
CA ILE A 279 -15.18 13.65 18.94
C ILE A 279 -15.73 12.22 18.99
N LYS A 280 -16.54 11.89 20.01
CA LYS A 280 -17.16 10.57 20.11
C LYS A 280 -17.99 10.22 18.89
N GLN A 281 -18.86 11.13 18.44
CA GLN A 281 -19.68 10.92 17.24
C GLN A 281 -18.83 10.74 15.98
N ASN A 282 -17.85 11.62 15.75
CA ASN A 282 -17.04 11.61 14.53
C ASN A 282 -16.12 10.38 14.47
N VAL A 283 -15.55 9.98 15.61
CA VAL A 283 -14.79 8.72 15.71
C VAL A 283 -15.71 7.51 15.49
N CYS A 284 -16.95 7.51 15.99
CA CYS A 284 -17.90 6.44 15.68
C CYS A 284 -18.23 6.34 14.18
N VAL A 285 -18.42 7.46 13.49
CA VAL A 285 -18.61 7.48 12.03
C VAL A 285 -17.39 6.92 11.31
N LEU A 286 -16.18 7.30 11.74
CA LEU A 286 -14.93 6.76 11.19
C LEU A 286 -14.85 5.24 11.39
N VAL A 287 -15.09 4.75 12.61
CA VAL A 287 -15.09 3.32 12.95
C VAL A 287 -16.13 2.56 12.11
N GLN A 288 -17.31 3.13 11.88
CA GLN A 288 -18.34 2.52 11.02
C GLN A 288 -17.85 2.37 9.58
N TRP A 289 -17.13 3.35 9.04
CA TRP A 289 -16.51 3.23 7.72
C TRP A 289 -15.53 2.05 7.69
N PHE A 290 -14.60 1.96 8.65
CA PHE A 290 -13.66 0.84 8.70
C PHE A 290 -14.35 -0.52 8.86
N ARG A 291 -15.41 -0.62 9.68
CA ARG A 291 -16.21 -1.84 9.83
C ARG A 291 -16.92 -2.25 8.54
N LYS A 292 -17.44 -1.29 7.77
CA LYS A 292 -18.08 -1.54 6.46
C LYS A 292 -17.11 -2.22 5.49
N HIS A 293 -15.82 -1.87 5.56
CA HIS A 293 -14.74 -2.48 4.78
C HIS A 293 -14.12 -3.72 5.43
N GLN A 294 -14.73 -4.25 6.51
CA GLN A 294 -14.31 -5.46 7.23
C GLN A 294 -12.90 -5.39 7.84
N PHE A 295 -12.41 -4.19 8.14
CA PHE A 295 -11.11 -4.04 8.81
C PHE A 295 -11.20 -4.39 10.31
N VAL A 296 -10.39 -5.35 10.72
CA VAL A 296 -10.36 -5.86 12.11
C VAL A 296 -9.46 -4.98 12.99
N GLN A 297 -9.65 -5.02 14.31
CA GLN A 297 -8.84 -4.33 15.32
C GLN A 297 -8.86 -2.79 15.28
N ILE A 298 -9.59 -2.17 14.35
CA ILE A 298 -9.65 -0.71 14.23
C ILE A 298 -10.25 -0.07 15.48
N GLU A 299 -11.24 -0.72 16.10
CA GLU A 299 -11.83 -0.26 17.36
C GLU A 299 -10.79 -0.20 18.47
N ILE A 300 -9.91 -1.18 18.56
CA ILE A 300 -8.83 -1.23 19.54
C ILE A 300 -7.83 -0.10 19.27
N ILE A 301 -7.50 0.15 18.00
CA ILE A 301 -6.57 1.22 17.60
C ILE A 301 -7.16 2.60 17.95
N LEU A 302 -8.42 2.87 17.62
CA LEU A 302 -9.04 4.18 17.86
C LEU A 302 -9.63 4.34 19.28
N GLN A 303 -9.56 3.29 20.10
CA GLN A 303 -10.09 3.28 21.47
C GLN A 303 -9.59 4.44 22.34
N PRO A 304 -8.31 4.86 22.28
CA PRO A 304 -7.85 5.98 23.10
C PRO A 304 -8.61 7.29 22.83
N LEU A 305 -9.00 7.57 21.58
CA LEU A 305 -9.81 8.76 21.26
C LEU A 305 -11.22 8.67 21.85
N LEU A 306 -11.84 7.48 21.83
CA LEU A 306 -13.14 7.25 22.46
C LEU A 306 -13.07 7.41 23.97
N GLN A 307 -11.98 6.93 24.60
CA GLN A 307 -11.76 7.08 26.04
C GLN A 307 -11.56 8.55 26.44
N VAL A 308 -10.74 9.32 25.70
CA VAL A 308 -10.59 10.77 25.91
C VAL A 308 -11.95 11.47 25.76
N ALA A 309 -12.72 11.14 24.72
CA ALA A 309 -14.04 11.73 24.51
C ALA A 309 -15.02 11.42 25.66
N ASN A 310 -14.96 10.21 26.23
CA ASN A 310 -15.74 9.84 27.42
C ASN A 310 -15.25 10.58 28.67
N LEU A 311 -13.95 10.74 28.86
CA LEU A 311 -13.35 11.48 29.99
C LEU A 311 -13.72 12.98 29.95
N LEU A 312 -13.76 13.59 28.76
CA LEU A 312 -14.24 14.96 28.57
C LEU A 312 -15.72 15.11 28.94
N GLN A 313 -16.51 14.04 28.79
CA GLN A 313 -17.94 14.00 29.13
C GLN A 313 -18.24 13.60 30.57
N ALA A 314 -17.32 12.92 31.23
CA ALA A 314 -17.49 12.44 32.60
C ALA A 314 -17.56 13.61 33.60
N ARG A 315 -18.42 13.45 34.60
CA ARG A 315 -18.41 14.26 35.82
C ARG A 315 -17.12 13.97 36.59
N LYS A 316 -16.59 15.00 37.24
CA LYS A 316 -15.27 14.96 37.91
C LYS A 316 -15.45 15.19 39.41
N THR A 317 -16.32 14.40 40.03
CA THR A 317 -16.47 14.38 41.50
C THR A 317 -15.56 13.29 42.10
N ASP A 318 -15.22 13.40 43.39
CA ASP A 318 -14.35 12.42 44.06
C ASP A 318 -14.84 10.97 43.96
N ALA A 319 -16.17 10.78 43.88
CA ALA A 319 -16.78 9.47 43.67
C ALA A 319 -16.61 8.97 42.22
N ASP A 320 -16.63 9.86 41.22
CA ASP A 320 -16.48 9.49 39.81
C ASP A 320 -15.03 9.12 39.45
N ILE A 321 -14.06 9.73 40.13
CA ILE A 321 -12.62 9.52 39.90
C ILE A 321 -12.23 8.04 40.12
N GLN A 322 -12.90 7.33 41.02
CA GLN A 322 -12.65 5.91 41.26
C GLN A 322 -12.95 5.03 40.04
N GLY A 323 -13.90 5.43 39.18
CA GLY A 323 -14.23 4.74 37.93
C GLY A 323 -13.34 5.10 36.74
N PHE A 324 -12.46 6.10 36.86
CA PHE A 324 -11.67 6.57 35.72
C PHE A 324 -10.62 5.54 35.26
N ASN A 325 -10.16 4.67 36.15
CA ASN A 325 -9.27 3.56 35.78
C ASN A 325 -9.93 2.58 34.80
N GLU A 326 -11.25 2.39 34.88
CA GLU A 326 -12.00 1.55 33.95
C GLU A 326 -12.26 2.27 32.62
N ILE A 327 -12.51 3.58 32.67
CA ILE A 327 -12.80 4.42 31.49
C ILE A 327 -11.52 4.65 30.65
N CYS A 328 -10.36 4.81 31.28
CA CYS A 328 -9.11 5.25 30.65
C CYS A 328 -8.06 4.14 30.52
N SER A 329 -8.48 2.88 30.40
CA SER A 329 -7.58 1.70 30.41
C SER A 329 -6.52 1.67 29.31
N SER A 330 -6.69 2.43 28.22
CA SER A 330 -5.71 2.53 27.12
C SER A 330 -4.86 3.82 27.18
N LEU A 331 -5.07 4.66 28.19
CA LEU A 331 -4.37 5.93 28.38
C LEU A 331 -3.29 5.80 29.47
N LYS A 332 -2.19 6.54 29.31
CA LYS A 332 -1.18 6.71 30.35
C LYS A 332 -1.65 7.72 31.39
N VAL A 333 -1.19 7.58 32.64
CA VAL A 333 -1.51 8.51 33.74
C VAL A 333 -1.17 9.97 33.40
N SER A 334 -0.13 10.22 32.61
CA SER A 334 0.23 11.58 32.16
C SER A 334 -0.70 12.16 31.10
N GLN A 335 -1.49 11.32 30.43
CA GLN A 335 -2.45 11.70 29.39
C GLN A 335 -3.87 11.92 29.97
N VAL A 336 -4.16 11.26 31.10
CA VAL A 336 -5.37 11.48 31.92
C VAL A 336 -5.19 12.77 32.71
#